data_AF-A0A428SXC0-F1
#
_entry.id   AF-A0A428SXC0-F1
#
_cell.length_a   1.000
_cell.length_b   1.000
_cell.length_c   1.000
_cell.angle_alpha   90.00
_cell.angle_beta   90.00
_cell.angle_gamma   90.00
#
_symmetry.space_group_name_H-M   'P 1'
#
loop_
_entity.id
_entity.type
_entity.pdbx_description
1 polymer ?
#
loop_
_entity_poly.entity_id
_entity_poly.type
_entity_poly.pdbx_seq_one_letter_code
_entity_poly.pdbx_strand_id
1 'polypeptide(L)'
;MLGSRLDPKMEPSTIVYFDTNGQTRAARNLGFQASGVDTMSPFESSLLASWYNALILAPEDSKTDPMDLWRNVKIPFLSRDSDDKADSEGWIEVDSTSDIGSFSSLAGIALTDVPTGNTTLTIESNYLALNCSSITQKDSYFEEELGLTNHSWTIKSAVAPQRTTGKNGTWHGYPMNRGEDDLRSITWSMAIDRFVDVYWLNNITDRKELWDQGFTPAIFEQLKGIEVKPTQILFQAKFALNAYARRLGVHALCQTHQEYVESRVECSRRSSSARYECAVVAQRPSKRTHAPSDILHFSFPDVFGWISRDMPLVSNILQGGGSFPDLSLRYLLNPKLNDILGTNHAETFKGMKGEVFSRRFSQIINTYFLLSQQFLKKSTSSTTDDGYYEHNISTPVEVSSALVMKYDIYMGWMTLFFVSCIVLLLSGVSGVVFTHMADGPEILGYASTVVRDSKFIDISNGVDSGAVGATEITLAMKNERVRYGFMDSTPEGKPLLGVGREGETRPIKDYLA
;
A
#
# COMPACT_ATOMS: atom_id res chain seq x y z
N MET A 1 -0.50 40.13 3.81
CA MET A 1 -1.49 39.17 4.33
C MET A 1 -0.88 37.78 4.21
N LEU A 2 -0.69 37.07 5.31
CA LEU A 2 -0.31 35.65 5.26
C LEU A 2 -1.58 34.86 4.97
N GLY A 3 -1.60 34.10 3.87
CA GLY A 3 -2.57 33.03 3.70
C GLY A 3 -2.12 31.83 4.54
N SER A 4 -3.02 31.15 5.23
CA SER A 4 -2.74 29.82 5.77
C SER A 4 -3.58 28.79 5.03
N ARG A 5 -2.97 27.67 4.69
CA ARG A 5 -3.64 26.48 4.17
C ARG A 5 -3.24 25.26 4.99
N LEU A 6 -4.15 24.31 5.06
CA LEU A 6 -3.91 23.02 5.69
C LEU A 6 -3.57 22.04 4.57
N ASP A 7 -2.30 21.69 4.45
CA ASP A 7 -1.84 20.68 3.49
C ASP A 7 -1.53 19.37 4.24
N PRO A 8 -1.84 18.19 3.67
CA PRO A 8 -1.38 16.93 4.21
C PRO A 8 0.15 16.86 4.14
N LYS A 9 0.80 16.52 5.26
CA LYS A 9 2.25 16.30 5.26
C LYS A 9 2.53 14.88 4.80
N MET A 10 3.15 14.78 3.63
CA MET A 10 3.62 13.53 3.04
C MET A 10 4.98 13.16 3.62
N GLU A 11 5.08 12.00 4.27
CA GLU A 11 6.33 11.46 4.80
C GLU A 11 6.63 10.09 4.16
N PRO A 12 7.88 9.82 3.75
CA PRO A 12 8.23 8.51 3.23
C PRO A 12 8.23 7.48 4.36
N SER A 13 7.64 6.32 4.10
CA SER A 13 7.65 5.17 5.00
C SER A 13 7.77 3.88 4.18
N THR A 14 7.84 2.74 4.85
CA THR A 14 7.95 1.43 4.22
C THR A 14 7.00 0.48 4.91
N ILE A 15 6.09 -0.11 4.12
CA ILE A 15 5.21 -1.18 4.58
C ILE A 15 5.75 -2.48 4.02
N VAL A 16 5.72 -3.52 4.85
CA VAL A 16 6.13 -4.87 4.43
C VAL A 16 4.88 -5.73 4.38
N TYR A 17 4.70 -6.46 3.27
CA TYR A 17 3.60 -7.41 3.11
C TYR A 17 4.10 -8.80 2.77
N PHE A 18 3.26 -9.80 3.02
CA PHE A 18 3.54 -11.19 2.71
C PHE A 18 3.49 -11.48 1.20
N ASP A 19 4.53 -12.12 0.66
CA ASP A 19 4.57 -12.53 -0.75
C ASP A 19 3.87 -13.88 -0.97
N THR A 20 2.76 -13.86 -1.72
CA THR A 20 1.97 -15.06 -2.02
C THR A 20 2.64 -16.01 -3.01
N ASN A 21 3.71 -15.61 -3.70
CA ASN A 21 4.53 -16.53 -4.51
C ASN A 21 5.42 -17.43 -3.64
N GLY A 22 5.50 -17.15 -2.33
CA GLY A 22 6.28 -17.91 -1.37
C GLY A 22 5.90 -19.40 -1.28
N GLN A 23 6.83 -20.22 -0.81
CA GLN A 23 6.60 -21.65 -0.63
C GLN A 23 5.65 -21.92 0.55
N THR A 24 4.78 -22.92 0.42
CA THR A 24 4.06 -23.43 1.59
C THR A 24 5.03 -24.16 2.52
N ARG A 25 4.97 -23.86 3.83
CA ARG A 25 5.80 -24.57 4.82
C ARG A 25 5.44 -26.05 4.93
N ALA A 26 4.22 -26.42 4.53
CA ALA A 26 3.76 -27.79 4.60
C ALA A 26 4.42 -28.75 3.60
N ALA A 27 5.00 -28.23 2.52
CA ALA A 27 5.69 -29.01 1.49
C ALA A 27 7.20 -28.73 1.39
N ARG A 28 7.78 -28.04 2.39
CA ARG A 28 9.15 -27.51 2.34
C ARG A 28 10.25 -28.58 2.26
N ASN A 29 10.07 -29.74 2.91
CA ASN A 29 11.13 -30.73 3.11
C ASN A 29 10.80 -32.15 2.64
N LEU A 30 9.83 -32.31 1.73
CA LEU A 30 9.48 -33.63 1.18
C LEU A 30 10.56 -34.26 0.28
N GLY A 31 11.71 -33.61 0.10
CA GLY A 31 12.76 -34.05 -0.82
C GLY A 31 13.87 -34.96 -0.28
N PHE A 32 14.12 -35.13 1.04
CA PHE A 32 15.36 -35.83 1.46
C PHE A 32 15.48 -36.51 2.84
N GLN A 33 14.42 -36.86 3.60
CA GLN A 33 14.61 -37.52 4.90
C GLN A 33 14.08 -38.96 5.00
N ALA A 34 15.03 -39.90 5.14
CA ALA A 34 14.86 -41.30 5.51
C ALA A 34 14.61 -41.52 7.02
N SER A 35 14.44 -40.43 7.78
CA SER A 35 13.93 -40.42 9.16
C SER A 35 12.83 -39.36 9.18
N GLY A 36 11.56 -39.78 9.18
CA GLY A 36 10.43 -38.86 9.09
C GLY A 36 10.51 -37.72 10.10
N VAL A 37 9.86 -36.58 9.76
CA VAL A 37 9.76 -35.27 10.45
C VAL A 37 10.67 -34.22 9.76
N ASP A 38 10.21 -33.24 8.97
CA ASP A 38 9.00 -32.39 9.12
C ASP A 38 8.29 -32.07 7.79
N THR A 39 7.24 -32.84 7.48
CA THR A 39 5.95 -32.25 7.09
C THR A 39 5.48 -31.31 8.20
N MET A 40 4.61 -30.33 7.92
CA MET A 40 4.00 -29.47 8.95
C MET A 40 3.70 -30.29 10.21
N SER A 41 4.29 -29.91 11.35
CA SER A 41 4.22 -30.72 12.57
C SER A 41 2.76 -30.94 12.98
N PRO A 42 2.44 -31.99 13.76
CA PRO A 42 1.07 -32.19 14.24
C PRO A 42 0.50 -30.94 14.95
N PHE A 43 1.35 -30.21 15.65
CA PHE A 43 0.99 -28.95 16.29
C PHE A 43 0.64 -27.88 15.24
N GLU A 44 1.52 -27.59 14.29
CA GLU A 44 1.26 -26.60 13.23
C GLU A 44 0.02 -26.98 12.40
N SER A 45 -0.18 -28.27 12.14
CA SER A 45 -1.37 -28.81 11.45
C SER A 45 -2.66 -28.54 12.22
N SER A 46 -2.65 -28.72 13.54
CA SER A 46 -3.81 -28.42 14.37
C SER A 46 -4.08 -26.92 14.50
N LEU A 47 -3.04 -26.08 14.49
CA LEU A 47 -3.22 -24.62 14.48
C LEU A 47 -3.79 -24.13 13.14
N LEU A 48 -3.27 -24.62 12.01
CA LEU A 48 -3.81 -24.31 10.68
C LEU A 48 -5.29 -24.69 10.58
N ALA A 49 -5.63 -25.91 11.03
CA ALA A 49 -7.01 -26.38 11.07
C ALA A 49 -7.91 -25.47 11.92
N SER A 50 -7.42 -25.03 13.08
CA SER A 50 -8.14 -24.13 13.98
C SER A 50 -8.41 -22.76 13.35
N TRP A 51 -7.41 -22.18 12.67
CA TRP A 51 -7.54 -20.89 12.00
C TRP A 51 -8.47 -20.94 10.78
N TYR A 52 -8.35 -21.98 9.97
CA TYR A 52 -9.27 -22.22 8.86
C TYR A 52 -10.72 -22.34 9.35
N ASN A 53 -10.96 -23.17 10.37
CA ASN A 53 -12.29 -23.32 10.96
C ASN A 53 -12.81 -22.02 11.59
N ALA A 54 -11.94 -21.21 12.19
CA ALA A 54 -12.32 -19.90 12.73
C ALA A 54 -12.80 -18.92 11.64
N LEU A 55 -12.12 -18.88 10.49
CA LEU A 55 -12.54 -18.05 9.36
C LEU A 55 -13.84 -18.56 8.72
N ILE A 56 -13.99 -19.87 8.57
CA ILE A 56 -15.23 -20.47 8.03
C ILE A 56 -16.42 -20.20 8.94
N LEU A 57 -16.24 -20.30 10.26
CA LEU A 57 -17.30 -20.07 11.25
C LEU A 57 -17.49 -18.59 11.60
N ALA A 58 -16.70 -17.69 11.03
CA ALA A 58 -16.81 -16.26 11.29
C ALA A 58 -18.23 -15.73 10.96
N PRO A 59 -18.73 -14.73 11.71
CA PRO A 59 -19.99 -14.06 11.39
C PRO A 59 -19.97 -13.44 9.99
N GLU A 60 -21.16 -13.23 9.40
CA GLU A 60 -21.32 -12.61 8.08
C GLU A 60 -20.56 -11.29 7.97
N ASP A 61 -20.69 -10.40 8.95
CA ASP A 61 -20.01 -9.10 8.99
C ASP A 61 -18.48 -9.23 8.87
N SER A 62 -17.88 -10.26 9.49
CA SER A 62 -16.43 -10.50 9.40
C SER A 62 -16.02 -11.13 8.06
N LYS A 63 -16.92 -11.89 7.42
CA LYS A 63 -16.68 -12.47 6.10
C LYS A 63 -16.79 -11.45 4.98
N THR A 64 -17.63 -10.43 5.15
CA THR A 64 -17.78 -9.30 4.22
C THR A 64 -16.84 -8.13 4.51
N ASP A 65 -16.26 -8.03 5.71
CA ASP A 65 -15.24 -7.01 6.03
C ASP A 65 -14.08 -7.07 5.03
N PRO A 66 -13.44 -5.97 4.58
CA PRO A 66 -12.27 -6.03 3.69
C PRO A 66 -11.03 -6.68 4.33
N MET A 67 -11.06 -6.94 5.64
CA MET A 67 -9.99 -7.57 6.40
C MET A 67 -10.46 -8.89 7.03
N ASP A 68 -9.52 -9.78 7.34
CA ASP A 68 -9.82 -11.01 8.07
C ASP A 68 -9.88 -10.78 9.60
N LEU A 69 -10.16 -11.85 10.36
CA LEU A 69 -10.25 -11.82 11.83
C LEU A 69 -8.95 -11.31 12.51
N TRP A 70 -7.81 -11.39 11.82
CA TRP A 70 -6.49 -10.97 12.29
C TRP A 70 -6.04 -9.63 11.71
N ARG A 71 -6.92 -8.92 10.99
CA ARG A 71 -6.61 -7.63 10.33
C ARG A 71 -5.59 -7.75 9.21
N ASN A 72 -5.59 -8.88 8.50
CA ASN A 72 -4.91 -8.99 7.22
C ASN A 72 -5.87 -8.58 6.09
N VAL A 73 -5.35 -7.99 5.01
CA VAL A 73 -6.18 -7.42 3.92
C VAL A 73 -6.65 -8.52 2.99
N LYS A 74 -7.97 -8.72 2.84
CA LYS A 74 -8.50 -9.70 1.90
C LYS A 74 -8.45 -9.17 0.48
N ILE A 75 -8.11 -10.05 -0.46
CA ILE A 75 -8.01 -9.74 -1.87
C ILE A 75 -9.32 -10.16 -2.56
N PRO A 76 -10.05 -9.24 -3.18
CA PRO A 76 -11.19 -9.56 -4.03
C PRO A 76 -10.77 -10.40 -5.24
N PHE A 77 -11.71 -11.16 -5.78
CA PHE A 77 -11.52 -11.71 -7.10
C PHE A 77 -11.55 -10.61 -8.16
N LEU A 78 -10.70 -10.74 -9.18
CA LEU A 78 -10.66 -9.82 -10.29
C LEU A 78 -11.95 -9.93 -11.11
N SER A 79 -12.63 -8.80 -11.31
CA SER A 79 -13.85 -8.72 -12.11
C SER A 79 -13.50 -8.65 -13.60
N ARG A 80 -13.79 -9.73 -14.35
CA ARG A 80 -13.56 -9.82 -15.80
C ARG A 80 -14.70 -9.21 -16.63
N ASP A 81 -15.90 -9.13 -16.06
CA ASP A 81 -17.06 -8.55 -16.74
C ASP A 81 -17.03 -7.01 -16.78
N SER A 82 -16.02 -6.40 -16.15
CA SER A 82 -15.82 -4.96 -16.04
C SER A 82 -14.58 -4.46 -16.78
N ASP A 83 -14.04 -5.23 -17.73
CA ASP A 83 -12.91 -4.79 -18.57
C ASP A 83 -13.23 -3.46 -19.30
N ASP A 84 -14.51 -3.22 -19.63
CA ASP A 84 -15.00 -1.96 -20.21
C ASP A 84 -14.96 -0.76 -19.23
N LYS A 85 -14.76 -1.00 -17.94
CA LYS A 85 -14.65 0.02 -16.88
C LYS A 85 -13.22 0.27 -16.42
N ALA A 86 -12.24 -0.35 -17.06
CA ALA A 86 -10.84 -0.17 -16.70
C ALA A 86 -10.36 1.25 -17.06
N ASP A 87 -9.55 1.85 -16.19
CA ASP A 87 -8.91 3.14 -16.46
C ASP A 87 -7.82 3.02 -17.56
N SER A 88 -7.18 4.13 -17.92
CA SER A 88 -6.11 4.14 -18.94
C SER A 88 -4.90 3.27 -18.60
N GLU A 89 -4.72 2.91 -17.33
CA GLU A 89 -3.66 2.02 -16.86
C GLU A 89 -4.15 0.58 -16.62
N GLY A 90 -5.42 0.29 -16.85
CA GLY A 90 -6.05 -1.02 -16.66
C GLY A 90 -6.59 -1.29 -15.26
N TRP A 91 -6.67 -0.29 -14.37
CA TRP A 91 -7.27 -0.46 -13.05
C TRP A 91 -8.78 -0.49 -13.09
N ILE A 92 -9.36 -1.42 -12.36
CA ILE A 92 -10.79 -1.62 -12.19
C ILE A 92 -11.12 -1.27 -10.73
N GLU A 93 -12.02 -0.32 -10.51
CA GLU A 93 -12.49 0.02 -9.16
C GLU A 93 -13.24 -1.17 -8.55
N VAL A 94 -12.94 -1.47 -7.29
CA VAL A 94 -13.61 -2.50 -6.51
C VAL A 94 -14.75 -1.85 -5.75
N ASP A 95 -15.97 -2.37 -5.94
CA ASP A 95 -17.14 -1.85 -5.23
C ASP A 95 -17.05 -2.14 -3.72
N SER A 96 -17.42 -1.15 -2.93
CA SER A 96 -17.34 -1.17 -1.47
C SER A 96 -18.37 -2.11 -0.80
N THR A 97 -19.42 -2.51 -1.53
CA THR A 97 -20.42 -3.46 -1.05
C THR A 97 -20.02 -4.89 -1.40
N SER A 98 -19.17 -5.50 -0.58
CA SER A 98 -18.68 -6.86 -0.82
C SER A 98 -19.62 -7.92 -0.23
N ASP A 99 -20.14 -8.80 -1.08
CA ASP A 99 -20.73 -10.07 -0.65
C ASP A 99 -19.61 -11.01 -0.19
N ILE A 100 -19.94 -12.04 0.59
CA ILE A 100 -18.95 -13.04 1.05
C ILE A 100 -18.23 -13.66 -0.15
N GLY A 101 -18.93 -13.88 -1.26
CA GLY A 101 -18.37 -14.45 -2.49
C GLY A 101 -17.47 -13.52 -3.30
N SER A 102 -17.32 -12.24 -2.91
CA SER A 102 -16.48 -11.27 -3.62
C SER A 102 -14.98 -11.47 -3.37
N PHE A 103 -14.60 -12.06 -2.22
CA PHE A 103 -13.21 -12.26 -1.85
C PHE A 103 -12.65 -13.60 -2.35
N SER A 104 -11.42 -13.60 -2.86
CA SER A 104 -10.74 -14.79 -3.35
C SER A 104 -10.35 -15.78 -2.24
N SER A 105 -10.29 -15.31 -1.00
CA SER A 105 -9.95 -16.03 0.22
C SER A 105 -10.63 -15.37 1.42
N LEU A 106 -10.91 -16.14 2.48
CA LEU A 106 -11.34 -15.61 3.79
C LEU A 106 -10.15 -15.14 4.63
N ALA A 107 -8.95 -15.66 4.36
CA ALA A 107 -7.71 -15.19 4.95
C ALA A 107 -7.16 -14.02 4.13
N GLY A 108 -6.62 -13.00 4.80
CA GLY A 108 -6.04 -11.83 4.15
C GLY A 108 -4.51 -11.88 4.05
N ILE A 109 -3.93 -10.97 3.27
CA ILE A 109 -2.50 -10.73 3.18
C ILE A 109 -2.05 -9.86 4.35
N ALA A 110 -1.09 -10.38 5.11
CA ALA A 110 -0.64 -9.75 6.33
C ALA A 110 0.30 -8.56 6.04
N LEU A 111 0.09 -7.45 6.75
CA LEU A 111 0.87 -6.22 6.66
C LEU A 111 1.62 -5.95 7.98
N THR A 112 2.88 -5.54 7.89
CA THR A 112 3.64 -5.00 9.02
C THR A 112 4.07 -3.56 8.77
N ASP A 113 4.37 -2.87 9.87
CA ASP A 113 4.93 -1.52 9.87
C ASP A 113 4.04 -0.46 9.20
N VAL A 114 2.72 -0.69 9.21
CA VAL A 114 1.72 0.28 8.74
C VAL A 114 1.80 1.57 9.58
N PRO A 115 2.19 2.71 8.98
CA PRO A 115 2.43 3.95 9.71
C PRO A 115 1.12 4.61 10.16
N THR A 116 1.22 5.64 11.00
CA THR A 116 0.05 6.43 11.43
C THR A 116 -0.29 7.46 10.36
N GLY A 117 -1.53 7.48 9.89
CA GLY A 117 -2.00 8.32 8.79
C GLY A 117 -2.73 7.51 7.72
N ASN A 118 -3.00 8.15 6.59
CA ASN A 118 -3.52 7.48 5.40
C ASN A 118 -2.37 7.12 4.48
N THR A 119 -2.37 5.88 4.01
CA THR A 119 -1.36 5.34 3.09
C THR A 119 -2.03 4.61 1.96
N THR A 120 -1.45 4.72 0.77
CA THR A 120 -1.85 3.92 -0.38
C THR A 120 -0.65 3.10 -0.83
N LEU A 121 -0.86 1.82 -1.06
CA LEU A 121 0.19 0.91 -1.53
C LEU A 121 -0.36 -0.01 -2.62
N THR A 122 0.55 -0.54 -3.45
CA THR A 122 0.21 -1.57 -4.44
C THR A 122 0.78 -2.90 -3.97
N ILE A 123 -0.10 -3.88 -3.77
CA ILE A 123 0.24 -5.24 -3.40
C ILE A 123 0.11 -6.12 -4.64
N GLU A 124 1.17 -6.85 -4.97
CA GLU A 124 1.04 -7.95 -5.92
C GLU A 124 0.70 -9.22 -5.16
N SER A 125 -0.25 -9.99 -5.68
CA SER A 125 -0.65 -11.27 -5.09
C SER A 125 -1.14 -12.23 -6.16
N ASN A 126 -1.28 -13.50 -5.77
CA ASN A 126 -1.86 -14.53 -6.61
C ASN A 126 -2.89 -15.37 -5.83
N TYR A 127 -3.83 -15.97 -6.55
CA TYR A 127 -4.79 -16.91 -5.98
C TYR A 127 -5.26 -17.93 -7.04
N LEU A 128 -5.79 -19.06 -6.58
CA LEU A 128 -6.39 -20.08 -7.44
C LEU A 128 -7.81 -19.68 -7.84
N ALA A 129 -8.04 -19.51 -9.13
CA ALA A 129 -9.37 -19.40 -9.73
C ALA A 129 -9.77 -20.75 -10.35
N LEU A 130 -10.96 -21.23 -9.98
CA LEU A 130 -11.56 -22.43 -10.51
C LEU A 130 -12.67 -22.07 -11.50
N ASN A 131 -12.81 -22.87 -12.55
CA ASN A 131 -13.94 -22.82 -13.46
C ASN A 131 -14.53 -24.22 -13.60
N CYS A 132 -15.64 -24.45 -12.90
CA CYS A 132 -16.24 -25.76 -12.72
C CYS A 132 -17.40 -25.99 -13.69
N SER A 133 -17.48 -27.21 -14.22
CA SER A 133 -18.63 -27.69 -14.96
C SER A 133 -19.89 -27.73 -14.08
N SER A 134 -21.04 -28.03 -14.70
CA SER A 134 -22.26 -28.32 -13.94
C SER A 134 -22.00 -29.40 -12.89
N ILE A 135 -22.48 -29.16 -11.68
CA ILE A 135 -22.37 -30.10 -10.56
C ILE A 135 -23.27 -31.29 -10.84
N THR A 136 -22.72 -32.48 -10.76
CA THR A 136 -23.49 -33.71 -10.92
C THR A 136 -23.76 -34.33 -9.56
N GLN A 137 -25.04 -34.55 -9.28
CA GLN A 137 -25.54 -35.11 -8.03
C GLN A 137 -26.28 -36.43 -8.33
N LYS A 138 -25.88 -37.53 -7.67
CA LYS A 138 -26.56 -38.84 -7.77
C LYS A 138 -26.72 -39.47 -6.39
N ASP A 139 -27.64 -40.41 -6.27
CA ASP A 139 -27.75 -41.23 -5.06
C ASP A 139 -26.56 -42.18 -4.95
N SER A 140 -25.92 -42.23 -3.78
CA SER A 140 -24.59 -42.84 -3.61
C SER A 140 -24.60 -44.38 -3.51
N TYR A 141 -25.69 -45.06 -3.89
CA TYR A 141 -25.73 -46.53 -3.89
C TYR A 141 -24.79 -47.15 -4.94
N PHE A 142 -24.34 -46.38 -5.93
CA PHE A 142 -23.50 -46.86 -7.02
C PHE A 142 -22.20 -46.06 -7.14
N GLU A 143 -21.15 -46.47 -6.41
CA GLU A 143 -19.79 -45.90 -6.58
C GLU A 143 -19.27 -46.07 -8.02
N GLU A 144 -19.67 -47.15 -8.70
CA GLU A 144 -19.38 -47.45 -10.11
C GLU A 144 -20.04 -46.47 -11.10
N GLU A 145 -21.25 -45.94 -10.83
CA GLU A 145 -21.94 -44.99 -11.71
C GLU A 145 -21.51 -43.53 -11.53
N LEU A 146 -20.84 -43.22 -10.41
CA LEU A 146 -20.31 -41.89 -10.10
C LEU A 146 -18.90 -41.68 -10.66
N GLY A 147 -18.24 -42.74 -11.17
CA GLY A 147 -16.85 -42.65 -11.61
C GLY A 147 -15.92 -42.17 -10.49
N LEU A 148 -16.26 -42.50 -9.23
CA LEU A 148 -15.40 -42.20 -8.08
C LEU A 148 -14.13 -43.03 -8.26
N THR A 149 -13.13 -42.44 -8.91
CA THR A 149 -11.87 -43.11 -9.13
C THR A 149 -11.24 -43.39 -7.79
N ASN A 150 -10.83 -44.64 -7.56
CA ASN A 150 -9.88 -44.95 -6.50
C ASN A 150 -8.58 -44.20 -6.83
N HIS A 151 -8.49 -42.97 -6.34
CA HIS A 151 -7.29 -42.17 -6.45
C HIS A 151 -6.24 -42.82 -5.57
N SER A 152 -5.20 -43.40 -6.19
CA SER A 152 -4.09 -43.97 -5.44
C SER A 152 -3.00 -42.91 -5.32
N TRP A 153 -2.82 -42.34 -4.14
CA TRP A 153 -1.59 -41.64 -3.80
C TRP A 153 -0.51 -42.71 -3.54
N THR A 154 0.24 -43.06 -4.57
CA THR A 154 1.32 -44.07 -4.51
C THR A 154 2.69 -43.44 -4.28
N ILE A 155 2.78 -42.31 -3.58
CA ILE A 155 4.09 -41.76 -3.18
C ILE A 155 4.54 -42.50 -1.91
N LYS A 156 5.25 -43.60 -2.12
CA LYS A 156 5.94 -44.36 -1.05
C LYS A 156 7.36 -43.85 -0.77
N SER A 157 7.86 -42.80 -1.44
CA SER A 157 9.21 -42.29 -1.19
C SER A 157 9.39 -40.84 -1.62
N ALA A 158 9.90 -40.05 -0.67
CA ALA A 158 10.41 -38.68 -0.77
C ALA A 158 11.69 -38.54 -1.63
N VAL A 159 12.24 -39.63 -2.19
CA VAL A 159 13.64 -39.67 -2.70
C VAL A 159 13.74 -39.87 -4.21
N ALA A 160 12.63 -39.84 -4.94
CA ALA A 160 12.71 -39.67 -6.38
C ALA A 160 11.43 -39.01 -6.88
N PRO A 161 11.51 -38.04 -7.81
CA PRO A 161 10.38 -37.69 -8.64
C PRO A 161 10.12 -38.89 -9.58
N GLN A 162 9.56 -39.97 -9.03
CA GLN A 162 9.17 -41.13 -9.81
C GLN A 162 8.05 -40.66 -10.73
N ARG A 163 8.25 -40.87 -12.04
CA ARG A 163 7.33 -40.55 -13.14
C ARG A 163 5.86 -40.51 -12.67
N THR A 164 5.39 -39.34 -12.29
CA THR A 164 4.01 -39.09 -11.82
C THR A 164 3.05 -38.96 -13.00
N THR A 165 3.53 -39.15 -14.23
CA THR A 165 2.68 -39.38 -15.39
C THR A 165 2.07 -40.78 -15.26
N GLY A 166 0.98 -40.89 -14.51
CA GLY A 166 0.03 -41.96 -14.83
C GLY A 166 -0.45 -41.76 -16.27
N LYS A 167 -0.90 -42.83 -16.91
CA LYS A 167 -1.40 -42.77 -18.30
C LYS A 167 -2.46 -41.65 -18.40
N ASN A 168 -2.53 -40.92 -19.52
CA ASN A 168 -3.58 -39.93 -19.79
C ASN A 168 -4.94 -40.42 -19.24
N GLY A 169 -5.47 -39.71 -18.24
CA GLY A 169 -6.71 -40.07 -17.56
C GLY A 169 -6.59 -40.64 -16.14
N THR A 170 -5.39 -40.68 -15.54
CA THR A 170 -5.24 -41.02 -14.10
C THR A 170 -5.33 -39.78 -13.23
N TRP A 171 -6.21 -39.82 -12.24
CA TRP A 171 -6.37 -38.75 -11.25
C TRP A 171 -5.53 -39.01 -10.00
N HIS A 172 -4.81 -37.99 -9.55
CA HIS A 172 -3.91 -38.03 -8.41
C HIS A 172 -4.50 -37.23 -7.25
N GLY A 173 -4.73 -37.89 -6.13
CA GLY A 173 -5.25 -37.30 -4.89
C GLY A 173 -5.38 -38.40 -3.84
N TYR A 174 -5.60 -38.04 -2.58
CA TYR A 174 -5.85 -39.04 -1.57
C TYR A 174 -7.33 -39.47 -1.57
N PRO A 175 -7.63 -40.77 -1.43
CA PRO A 175 -9.00 -41.28 -1.55
C PRO A 175 -9.88 -40.87 -0.37
N MET A 176 -11.20 -40.95 -0.54
CA MET A 176 -12.14 -40.71 0.56
C MET A 176 -12.10 -41.80 1.64
N ASN A 177 -11.73 -43.02 1.26
CA ASN A 177 -11.53 -44.09 2.23
C ASN A 177 -10.08 -44.08 2.75
N ARG A 178 -9.89 -43.83 4.05
CA ARG A 178 -8.58 -43.69 4.70
C ARG A 178 -8.22 -44.85 5.65
N GLY A 179 -8.94 -45.98 5.60
CA GLY A 179 -8.66 -47.16 6.42
C GLY A 179 -9.51 -48.38 6.01
N GLU A 180 -9.30 -49.52 6.67
CA GLU A 180 -10.12 -50.72 6.45
C GLU A 180 -11.53 -50.59 7.06
N ASP A 181 -11.71 -49.74 8.08
CA ASP A 181 -13.00 -49.50 8.74
C ASP A 181 -13.63 -48.17 8.29
N ASP A 182 -14.92 -48.19 7.97
CA ASP A 182 -15.77 -47.06 7.52
C ASP A 182 -15.76 -45.84 8.50
N LEU A 183 -15.21 -46.03 9.71
CA LEU A 183 -15.03 -45.03 10.76
C LEU A 183 -14.01 -43.92 10.42
N ARG A 184 -13.11 -44.16 9.46
CA ARG A 184 -12.11 -43.17 8.99
C ARG A 184 -12.45 -42.57 7.62
N SER A 185 -13.68 -42.76 7.14
CA SER A 185 -14.15 -42.11 5.90
C SER A 185 -14.22 -40.59 6.06
N ILE A 186 -13.84 -39.86 5.00
CA ILE A 186 -14.01 -38.40 4.89
C ILE A 186 -15.21 -38.09 3.99
N THR A 187 -15.83 -36.92 4.18
CA THR A 187 -17.04 -36.53 3.44
C THR A 187 -16.77 -35.98 2.05
N TRP A 188 -15.55 -35.55 1.76
CA TRP A 188 -15.15 -35.09 0.44
C TRP A 188 -13.65 -35.31 0.18
N SER A 189 -13.26 -35.26 -1.09
CA SER A 189 -11.87 -35.34 -1.53
C SER A 189 -11.68 -34.56 -2.82
N MET A 190 -10.41 -34.35 -3.18
CA MET A 190 -10.04 -33.73 -4.43
C MET A 190 -8.85 -34.44 -5.07
N ALA A 191 -8.78 -34.39 -6.40
CA ALA A 191 -7.70 -34.94 -7.18
C ALA A 191 -7.37 -34.06 -8.39
N ILE A 192 -6.17 -34.18 -8.94
CA ILE A 192 -5.76 -33.52 -10.18
C ILE A 192 -5.35 -34.51 -11.25
N ASP A 193 -5.41 -34.11 -12.51
CA ASP A 193 -5.11 -34.98 -13.65
C ASP A 193 -3.64 -34.97 -14.10
N ARG A 194 -2.84 -33.98 -13.65
CA ARG A 194 -1.43 -33.83 -14.07
C ARG A 194 -0.60 -33.01 -13.08
N PHE A 195 0.72 -33.19 -13.17
CA PHE A 195 1.73 -32.41 -12.48
C PHE A 195 2.75 -31.85 -13.48
N VAL A 196 3.58 -30.90 -13.01
CA VAL A 196 4.79 -30.47 -13.74
C VAL A 196 5.68 -31.68 -13.98
N ASP A 197 6.17 -31.82 -15.22
CA ASP A 197 7.06 -32.93 -15.56
C ASP A 197 8.39 -32.82 -14.80
N VAL A 198 8.80 -33.94 -14.25
CA VAL A 198 10.05 -34.15 -13.51
C VAL A 198 11.29 -33.68 -14.28
N TYR A 199 11.25 -33.75 -15.62
CA TYR A 199 12.30 -33.23 -16.49
C TYR A 199 12.65 -31.77 -16.15
N TRP A 200 11.65 -30.92 -15.92
CA TRP A 200 11.85 -29.51 -15.59
C TRP A 200 12.47 -29.32 -14.21
N LEU A 201 12.23 -30.24 -13.28
CA LEU A 201 12.79 -30.20 -11.93
C LEU A 201 14.24 -30.72 -11.90
N ASN A 202 14.58 -31.71 -12.73
CA ASN A 202 15.92 -32.30 -12.77
C ASN A 202 16.94 -31.47 -13.57
N ASN A 203 16.48 -30.62 -14.50
CA ASN A 203 17.36 -29.83 -15.37
C ASN A 203 17.81 -28.49 -14.74
N ILE A 204 17.34 -28.17 -13.53
CA ILE A 204 17.80 -26.99 -12.80
C ILE A 204 19.18 -27.32 -12.24
N THR A 205 20.20 -26.70 -12.85
CA THR A 205 21.62 -27.02 -12.68
C THR A 205 22.16 -26.79 -11.27
N ASP A 206 21.47 -25.98 -10.47
CA ASP A 206 21.82 -25.74 -9.07
C ASP A 206 20.72 -26.28 -8.14
N ARG A 207 20.89 -27.53 -7.69
CA ARG A 207 19.97 -28.13 -6.72
C ARG A 207 19.83 -27.27 -5.48
N LYS A 208 20.85 -26.49 -5.09
CA LYS A 208 20.82 -25.59 -3.93
C LYS A 208 19.78 -24.48 -4.09
N GLU A 209 19.65 -23.91 -5.28
CA GLU A 209 18.68 -22.86 -5.59
C GLU A 209 17.23 -23.38 -5.55
N LEU A 210 17.00 -24.63 -5.99
CA LEU A 210 15.73 -25.35 -5.80
C LEU A 210 15.37 -25.55 -4.32
N TRP A 211 16.36 -25.78 -3.45
CA TRP A 211 16.14 -25.92 -2.00
C TRP A 211 15.80 -24.59 -1.34
N ASP A 212 16.41 -23.49 -1.78
CA ASP A 212 16.19 -22.14 -1.25
C ASP A 212 14.89 -21.52 -1.78
N GLN A 213 14.51 -21.78 -3.05
CA GLN A 213 13.28 -21.26 -3.68
C GLN A 213 12.04 -22.13 -3.44
N GLY A 214 12.24 -23.43 -3.19
CA GLY A 214 11.15 -24.38 -2.97
C GLY A 214 10.34 -24.74 -4.23
N PHE A 215 9.46 -25.75 -4.14
CA PHE A 215 8.56 -26.14 -5.24
C PHE A 215 7.44 -25.10 -5.44
N THR A 216 7.77 -24.00 -6.10
CA THR A 216 6.87 -22.87 -6.38
C THR A 216 6.82 -22.58 -7.89
N PRO A 217 5.72 -21.98 -8.39
CA PRO A 217 5.65 -21.51 -9.77
C PRO A 217 6.77 -20.54 -10.13
N ALA A 218 7.34 -19.82 -9.17
CA ALA A 218 8.38 -18.81 -9.38
C ALA A 218 9.59 -19.31 -10.20
N ILE A 219 9.91 -20.60 -10.11
CA ILE A 219 10.96 -21.28 -10.91
C ILE A 219 10.74 -21.07 -12.43
N PHE A 220 9.49 -20.91 -12.86
CA PHE A 220 9.10 -20.77 -14.26
C PHE A 220 8.95 -19.31 -14.72
N GLU A 221 9.23 -18.30 -13.89
CA GLU A 221 9.07 -16.88 -14.24
C GLU A 221 9.91 -16.44 -15.45
N GLN A 222 11.11 -17.00 -15.59
CA GLN A 222 12.04 -16.65 -16.66
C GLN A 222 11.79 -17.46 -17.95
N LEU A 223 10.98 -18.51 -17.88
CA LEU A 223 10.74 -19.41 -19.00
C LEU A 223 9.61 -18.87 -19.89
N LYS A 224 9.95 -18.56 -21.15
CA LYS A 224 9.00 -18.07 -22.15
C LYS A 224 8.70 -19.14 -23.20
N GLY A 225 7.47 -19.17 -23.71
CA GLY A 225 7.07 -20.04 -24.82
C GLY A 225 6.77 -21.50 -24.44
N ILE A 226 6.55 -21.78 -23.15
CA ILE A 226 6.08 -23.10 -22.71
C ILE A 226 4.57 -23.20 -22.98
N GLU A 227 4.17 -24.18 -23.79
CA GLU A 227 2.75 -24.52 -23.95
C GLU A 227 2.33 -25.38 -22.75
N VAL A 228 1.62 -24.76 -21.81
CA VAL A 228 1.08 -25.45 -20.64
C VAL A 228 -0.41 -25.65 -20.87
N LYS A 229 -0.88 -26.89 -20.73
CA LYS A 229 -2.32 -27.17 -20.76
C LYS A 229 -2.89 -27.02 -19.35
N PRO A 230 -4.06 -26.37 -19.17
CA PRO A 230 -4.67 -26.18 -17.86
C PRO A 230 -4.85 -27.51 -17.12
N THR A 231 -4.50 -27.53 -15.84
CA THR A 231 -4.76 -28.65 -14.94
C THR A 231 -6.27 -28.72 -14.65
N GLN A 232 -6.78 -29.92 -14.40
CA GLN A 232 -8.15 -30.11 -13.93
C GLN A 232 -8.12 -30.62 -12.49
N ILE A 233 -8.98 -30.05 -11.65
CA ILE A 233 -9.31 -30.58 -10.33
C ILE A 233 -10.66 -31.30 -10.42
N LEU A 234 -10.68 -32.54 -9.92
CA LEU A 234 -11.90 -33.28 -9.65
C LEU A 234 -12.24 -33.11 -8.18
N PHE A 235 -13.43 -32.58 -7.91
CA PHE A 235 -14.05 -32.56 -6.59
C PHE A 235 -15.02 -33.73 -6.47
N GLN A 236 -14.99 -34.41 -5.33
CA GLN A 236 -15.90 -35.51 -4.99
C GLN A 236 -16.37 -35.40 -3.54
N ALA A 237 -17.65 -35.63 -3.29
CA ALA A 237 -18.22 -35.68 -1.95
C ALA A 237 -19.25 -36.79 -1.80
N LYS A 238 -19.34 -37.33 -0.58
CA LYS A 238 -20.23 -38.41 -0.15
C LYS A 238 -20.67 -38.15 1.29
N PHE A 239 -21.96 -37.95 1.50
CA PHE A 239 -22.54 -37.68 2.82
C PHE A 239 -24.01 -38.14 2.89
N ALA A 240 -24.56 -38.38 4.08
CA ALA A 240 -25.98 -38.70 4.24
C ALA A 240 -26.85 -37.44 4.32
N LEU A 241 -28.07 -37.56 3.79
CA LEU A 241 -29.04 -36.47 3.76
C LEU A 241 -29.75 -36.26 5.10
N ASN A 242 -29.94 -37.36 5.84
CA ASN A 242 -30.60 -37.41 7.15
C ASN A 242 -30.15 -38.68 7.91
N ALA A 243 -30.59 -38.82 9.16
CA ALA A 243 -30.27 -39.96 10.02
C ALA A 243 -30.82 -41.32 9.52
N TYR A 244 -31.71 -41.34 8.52
CA TYR A 244 -32.48 -42.53 8.09
C TYR A 244 -32.10 -43.06 6.69
N ALA A 245 -30.81 -42.95 6.32
CA ALA A 245 -30.11 -43.84 5.39
C ALA A 245 -30.13 -43.58 3.86
N ARG A 246 -30.31 -42.34 3.37
CA ARG A 246 -29.97 -41.99 1.96
C ARG A 246 -28.65 -41.21 1.89
N ARG A 247 -27.62 -41.82 1.27
CA ARG A 247 -26.34 -41.16 0.97
C ARG A 247 -26.37 -40.48 -0.40
N LEU A 248 -25.76 -39.32 -0.50
CA LEU A 248 -25.66 -38.52 -1.71
C LEU A 248 -24.20 -38.48 -2.17
N GLY A 249 -23.99 -38.70 -3.47
CA GLY A 249 -22.71 -38.48 -4.15
C GLY A 249 -22.76 -37.22 -4.99
N VAL A 250 -21.72 -36.40 -4.89
CA VAL A 250 -21.56 -35.16 -5.66
C VAL A 250 -20.19 -35.16 -6.31
N HIS A 251 -20.11 -34.79 -7.58
CA HIS A 251 -18.83 -34.53 -8.23
C HIS A 251 -18.89 -33.32 -9.17
N ALA A 252 -17.75 -32.66 -9.31
CA ALA A 252 -17.55 -31.53 -10.22
C ALA A 252 -16.14 -31.55 -10.79
N LEU A 253 -16.00 -31.20 -12.07
CA LEU A 253 -14.72 -31.04 -12.75
C LEU A 253 -14.44 -29.55 -12.91
N CYS A 254 -13.28 -29.10 -12.47
CA CYS A 254 -12.89 -27.69 -12.46
C CYS A 254 -11.59 -27.50 -13.22
N GLN A 255 -11.59 -26.63 -14.22
CA GLN A 255 -10.36 -26.09 -14.78
C GLN A 255 -9.74 -25.12 -13.76
N THR A 256 -8.42 -25.13 -13.69
CA THR A 256 -7.68 -24.37 -12.70
C THR A 256 -6.78 -23.34 -13.36
N HIS A 257 -6.78 -22.12 -12.82
CA HIS A 257 -5.87 -21.05 -13.23
C HIS A 257 -5.33 -20.32 -11.99
N GLN A 258 -4.06 -19.96 -12.02
CA GLN A 258 -3.45 -19.06 -11.06
C GLN A 258 -3.57 -17.63 -11.59
N GLU A 259 -4.40 -16.84 -10.92
CA GLU A 259 -4.59 -15.43 -11.25
C GLU A 259 -3.53 -14.60 -10.53
N TYR A 260 -2.79 -13.79 -11.27
CA TYR A 260 -1.85 -12.82 -10.72
C TYR A 260 -2.46 -11.43 -10.81
N VAL A 261 -2.56 -10.76 -9.67
CA VAL A 261 -3.23 -9.46 -9.57
C VAL A 261 -2.37 -8.43 -8.84
N GLU A 262 -2.43 -7.21 -9.32
CA GLU A 262 -1.99 -6.03 -8.58
C GLU A 262 -3.22 -5.38 -7.94
N SER A 263 -3.18 -5.19 -6.63
CA SER A 263 -4.25 -4.60 -5.84
C SER A 263 -3.79 -3.30 -5.21
N ARG A 264 -4.52 -2.21 -5.46
CA ARG A 264 -4.32 -0.92 -4.80
C ARG A 264 -5.04 -0.97 -3.45
N VAL A 265 -4.27 -0.90 -2.37
CA VAL A 265 -4.75 -0.97 -1.01
C VAL A 265 -4.64 0.39 -0.37
N GLU A 266 -5.74 0.88 0.19
CA GLU A 266 -5.75 2.06 1.04
C GLU A 266 -5.83 1.63 2.49
N CYS A 267 -4.90 2.12 3.29
CA CYS A 267 -4.79 1.85 4.71
C CYS A 267 -4.88 3.14 5.50
N SER A 268 -5.68 3.15 6.56
CA SER A 268 -5.79 4.27 7.50
C SER A 268 -5.50 3.81 8.92
N ARG A 269 -4.71 4.61 9.65
CA ARG A 269 -4.38 4.35 11.05
C ARG A 269 -4.41 5.65 11.84
N ARG A 270 -5.31 5.74 12.83
CA ARG A 270 -5.54 6.98 13.60
C ARG A 270 -4.42 7.34 14.57
N SER A 271 -3.81 6.34 15.20
CA SER A 271 -2.71 6.52 16.17
C SER A 271 -1.79 5.30 16.20
N SER A 272 -0.61 5.44 16.80
CA SER A 272 0.35 4.34 16.97
C SER A 272 -0.17 3.19 17.83
N SER A 273 -1.18 3.41 18.67
CA SER A 273 -1.84 2.35 19.47
C SER A 273 -3.13 1.82 18.85
N ALA A 274 -3.72 2.56 17.90
CA ALA A 274 -4.92 2.11 17.20
C ALA A 274 -4.59 1.00 16.19
N ARG A 275 -5.58 0.13 15.96
CA ARG A 275 -5.57 -0.81 14.84
C ARG A 275 -5.68 -0.03 13.52
N TYR A 276 -5.05 -0.54 12.47
CA TYR A 276 -5.20 -0.02 11.13
C TYR A 276 -6.41 -0.67 10.43
N GLU A 277 -7.01 0.06 9.51
CA GLU A 277 -8.09 -0.39 8.64
C GLU A 277 -7.61 -0.27 7.21
N CYS A 278 -7.70 -1.36 6.45
CA CYS A 278 -7.22 -1.41 5.07
C CYS A 278 -8.27 -2.05 4.17
N ALA A 279 -8.39 -1.54 2.94
CA ALA A 279 -9.26 -2.11 1.92
C ALA A 279 -8.64 -2.01 0.53
N VAL A 280 -8.94 -2.99 -0.32
CA VAL A 280 -8.60 -2.92 -1.74
C VAL A 280 -9.61 -1.99 -2.42
N VAL A 281 -9.12 -0.93 -3.06
CA VAL A 281 -9.95 0.06 -3.76
C VAL A 281 -9.97 -0.14 -5.27
N ALA A 282 -8.91 -0.73 -5.83
CA ALA A 282 -8.82 -1.02 -7.25
C ALA A 282 -7.93 -2.25 -7.50
N GLN A 283 -8.20 -2.98 -8.58
CA GLN A 283 -7.43 -4.15 -9.01
C GLN A 283 -7.15 -4.15 -10.49
N ARG A 284 -6.08 -4.83 -10.90
CA ARG A 284 -5.79 -5.15 -12.30
C ARG A 284 -5.01 -6.47 -12.40
N PRO A 285 -4.98 -7.12 -13.58
CA PRO A 285 -4.00 -8.18 -13.86
C PRO A 285 -2.57 -7.69 -13.60
N SER A 286 -1.72 -8.53 -13.00
CA SER A 286 -0.32 -8.16 -12.75
C SER A 286 0.41 -7.88 -14.06
N LYS A 287 1.23 -6.83 -14.08
CA LYS A 287 2.11 -6.48 -15.20
C LYS A 287 3.54 -6.98 -14.99
N ARG A 288 3.84 -7.51 -13.80
CA ARG A 288 5.15 -8.05 -13.47
C ARG A 288 5.35 -9.41 -14.13
N THR A 289 6.60 -9.81 -14.26
CA THR A 289 6.96 -11.12 -14.80
C THR A 289 6.57 -12.19 -13.78
N HIS A 290 5.68 -13.09 -14.17
CA HIS A 290 5.24 -14.20 -13.36
C HIS A 290 5.25 -15.50 -14.18
N ALA A 291 5.16 -16.64 -13.51
CA ALA A 291 5.00 -17.93 -14.17
C ALA A 291 3.70 -18.00 -14.99
N PRO A 292 3.61 -18.86 -16.01
CA PRO A 292 2.35 -19.08 -16.73
C PRO A 292 1.20 -19.42 -15.78
N SER A 293 0.03 -18.81 -15.96
CA SER A 293 -1.15 -19.00 -15.10
C SER A 293 -1.64 -20.45 -15.00
N ASP A 294 -1.26 -21.32 -15.94
CA ASP A 294 -1.62 -22.74 -15.91
C ASP A 294 -0.63 -23.61 -15.10
N ILE A 295 0.49 -23.03 -14.64
CA ILE A 295 1.41 -23.63 -13.65
C ILE A 295 1.04 -23.11 -12.27
N LEU A 296 0.47 -23.98 -11.46
CA LEU A 296 -0.04 -23.63 -10.13
C LEU A 296 0.97 -24.05 -9.06
N HIS A 297 0.81 -23.49 -7.86
CA HIS A 297 1.40 -24.11 -6.65
C HIS A 297 1.00 -25.59 -6.50
N PHE A 298 -0.17 -25.98 -7.01
CA PHE A 298 -0.68 -27.35 -6.94
C PHE A 298 -0.20 -28.26 -8.06
N SER A 299 0.51 -27.72 -9.04
CA SER A 299 1.11 -28.52 -10.10
C SER A 299 2.35 -29.28 -9.61
N PHE A 300 2.75 -29.10 -8.34
CA PHE A 300 3.82 -29.83 -7.69
C PHE A 300 3.26 -30.98 -6.82
N PRO A 301 3.73 -32.23 -7.00
CA PRO A 301 3.20 -33.40 -6.28
C PRO A 301 3.22 -33.26 -4.76
N ASP A 302 4.30 -32.73 -4.21
CA ASP A 302 4.47 -32.58 -2.75
C ASP A 302 3.45 -31.62 -2.14
N VAL A 303 3.21 -30.49 -2.80
CA VAL A 303 2.23 -29.48 -2.39
C VAL A 303 0.82 -30.04 -2.48
N PHE A 304 0.46 -30.62 -3.63
CA PHE A 304 -0.89 -31.17 -3.84
C PHE A 304 -1.17 -32.38 -2.95
N GLY A 305 -0.15 -33.18 -2.68
CA GLY A 305 -0.23 -34.32 -1.79
C GLY A 305 -0.67 -33.95 -0.40
N TRP A 306 0.03 -32.98 0.17
CA TRP A 306 -0.30 -32.48 1.48
C TRP A 306 -1.72 -31.89 1.51
N ILE A 307 -2.08 -31.00 0.59
CA ILE A 307 -3.39 -30.33 0.64
C ILE A 307 -4.55 -31.32 0.40
N SER A 308 -4.42 -32.25 -0.54
CA SER A 308 -5.44 -33.29 -0.79
C SER A 308 -5.52 -34.32 0.34
N ARG A 309 -4.47 -34.47 1.14
CA ARG A 309 -4.46 -35.32 2.33
C ARG A 309 -5.16 -34.66 3.51
N ASP A 310 -4.74 -33.44 3.84
CA ASP A 310 -4.99 -32.83 5.15
C ASP A 310 -6.19 -31.89 5.14
N MET A 311 -6.41 -31.12 4.06
CA MET A 311 -7.51 -30.14 4.01
C MET A 311 -8.89 -30.78 4.23
N PRO A 312 -9.26 -31.92 3.59
CA PRO A 312 -10.54 -32.56 3.84
C PRO A 312 -10.73 -33.13 5.26
N LEU A 313 -9.65 -33.25 6.04
CA LEU A 313 -9.69 -33.74 7.42
C LEU A 313 -9.91 -32.61 8.44
N VAL A 314 -9.66 -31.35 8.06
CA VAL A 314 -9.67 -30.19 8.97
C VAL A 314 -10.99 -30.02 9.72
N SER A 315 -12.10 -30.29 9.02
CA SER A 315 -13.46 -30.12 9.55
C SER A 315 -14.17 -31.45 9.83
N ASN A 316 -13.49 -32.59 9.71
CA ASN A 316 -14.13 -33.89 9.85
C ASN A 316 -14.24 -34.34 11.32
N ILE A 317 -15.38 -34.95 11.68
CA ILE A 317 -15.63 -35.46 13.03
C ILE A 317 -15.30 -36.96 13.05
N LEU A 318 -14.42 -37.37 13.96
CA LEU A 318 -13.85 -38.72 14.09
C LEU A 318 -14.85 -39.84 14.50
N GLN A 319 -16.17 -39.60 14.46
CA GLN A 319 -17.19 -40.61 14.77
C GLN A 319 -18.02 -40.94 13.52
N GLY A 320 -17.55 -41.87 12.69
CA GLY A 320 -18.31 -42.38 11.54
C GLY A 320 -18.45 -41.39 10.36
N GLY A 321 -17.36 -40.67 10.08
CA GLY A 321 -17.21 -39.44 9.28
C GLY A 321 -17.61 -39.44 7.80
N GLY A 322 -18.51 -40.32 7.36
CA GLY A 322 -19.16 -40.30 6.05
C GLY A 322 -20.66 -39.97 6.10
N SER A 323 -21.19 -39.64 7.28
CA SER A 323 -22.64 -39.54 7.50
C SER A 323 -23.22 -38.14 7.32
N PHE A 324 -22.49 -37.06 7.57
CA PHE A 324 -23.03 -35.69 7.46
C PHE A 324 -22.01 -34.73 6.84
N PRO A 325 -22.44 -33.69 6.12
CA PRO A 325 -21.52 -32.73 5.51
C PRO A 325 -20.69 -32.01 6.59
N ASP A 326 -19.38 -31.95 6.36
CA ASP A 326 -18.44 -31.22 7.22
C ASP A 326 -18.57 -29.69 7.04
N LEU A 327 -17.79 -28.90 7.80
CA LEU A 327 -17.86 -27.44 7.72
C LEU A 327 -17.50 -26.92 6.32
N SER A 328 -16.54 -27.54 5.65
CA SER A 328 -16.13 -27.17 4.28
C SER A 328 -17.28 -27.37 3.30
N LEU A 329 -17.95 -28.52 3.33
CA LEU A 329 -19.14 -28.79 2.53
C LEU A 329 -20.29 -27.84 2.87
N ARG A 330 -20.57 -27.60 4.15
CA ARG A 330 -21.62 -26.65 4.58
C ARG A 330 -21.35 -25.23 4.07
N TYR A 331 -20.08 -24.82 4.02
CA TYR A 331 -19.67 -23.53 3.46
C TYR A 331 -19.94 -23.45 1.95
N LEU A 332 -19.58 -24.50 1.19
CA LEU A 332 -19.86 -24.58 -0.25
C LEU A 332 -21.35 -24.44 -0.55
N LEU A 333 -22.19 -24.95 0.35
CA LEU A 333 -23.64 -24.91 0.26
C LEU A 333 -24.23 -23.54 0.61
N ASN A 334 -23.81 -22.98 1.74
CA ASN A 334 -24.20 -21.64 2.16
C ASN A 334 -23.10 -20.98 3.01
N PRO A 335 -22.36 -19.98 2.49
CA PRO A 335 -21.26 -19.34 3.21
C PRO A 335 -21.71 -18.53 4.43
N LYS A 336 -23.00 -18.16 4.54
CA LYS A 336 -23.57 -17.51 5.72
C LYS A 336 -23.67 -18.46 6.92
N LEU A 337 -23.77 -19.77 6.67
CA LEU A 337 -23.90 -20.80 7.70
C LEU A 337 -25.05 -20.54 8.70
N ASN A 338 -26.20 -20.06 8.23
CA ASN A 338 -27.34 -19.78 9.12
C ASN A 338 -27.98 -21.05 9.73
N ASP A 339 -27.72 -22.23 9.14
CA ASP A 339 -28.27 -23.52 9.57
C ASP A 339 -27.16 -24.59 9.74
N ILE A 340 -26.30 -24.38 10.75
CA ILE A 340 -25.17 -25.29 11.06
C ILE A 340 -25.66 -26.61 11.67
N LEU A 341 -26.78 -26.60 12.38
CA LEU A 341 -27.31 -27.77 13.10
C LEU A 341 -28.45 -28.46 12.36
N GLY A 342 -28.89 -27.92 11.22
CA GLY A 342 -29.92 -28.49 10.37
C GLY A 342 -29.61 -29.93 9.97
N THR A 343 -30.64 -30.76 10.02
CA THR A 343 -30.55 -32.21 9.75
C THR A 343 -31.04 -32.60 8.37
N ASN A 344 -31.68 -31.67 7.64
CA ASN A 344 -32.23 -31.89 6.30
C ASN A 344 -31.33 -31.27 5.22
N HIS A 345 -30.52 -32.11 4.58
CA HIS A 345 -29.57 -31.69 3.52
C HIS A 345 -30.06 -32.09 2.11
N ALA A 346 -31.37 -32.33 1.95
CA ALA A 346 -31.95 -33.01 0.78
C ALA A 346 -31.86 -32.23 -0.54
N GLU A 347 -31.59 -30.92 -0.51
CA GLU A 347 -31.63 -30.04 -1.70
C GLU A 347 -30.28 -29.39 -2.05
N THR A 348 -29.19 -29.78 -1.40
CA THR A 348 -28.12 -28.79 -1.19
C THR A 348 -27.28 -28.39 -2.40
N PHE A 349 -26.92 -29.29 -3.33
CA PHE A 349 -26.20 -28.92 -4.56
C PHE A 349 -27.09 -28.86 -5.82
N LYS A 350 -28.35 -29.30 -5.71
CA LYS A 350 -29.26 -29.40 -6.84
C LYS A 350 -29.65 -28.00 -7.32
N GLY A 351 -29.28 -27.67 -8.56
CA GLY A 351 -29.54 -26.34 -9.15
C GLY A 351 -28.49 -25.28 -8.79
N MET A 352 -27.43 -25.63 -8.06
CA MET A 352 -26.29 -24.74 -7.87
C MET A 352 -25.55 -24.57 -9.20
N LYS A 353 -25.36 -23.31 -9.62
CA LYS A 353 -24.59 -22.98 -10.83
C LYS A 353 -23.12 -23.30 -10.61
N GLY A 354 -22.45 -23.80 -11.67
CA GLY A 354 -21.02 -24.10 -11.65
C GLY A 354 -20.18 -22.92 -11.18
N GLU A 355 -20.51 -21.70 -11.64
CA GLU A 355 -19.82 -20.45 -11.24
C GLU A 355 -19.87 -20.18 -9.73
N VAL A 356 -21.04 -20.35 -9.10
CA VAL A 356 -21.19 -20.14 -7.64
C VAL A 356 -20.36 -21.16 -6.87
N PHE A 357 -20.40 -22.42 -7.32
CA PHE A 357 -19.58 -23.48 -6.74
C PHE A 357 -18.09 -23.21 -6.92
N SER A 358 -17.67 -22.78 -8.11
CA SER A 358 -16.29 -22.40 -8.43
C SER A 358 -15.76 -21.32 -7.49
N ARG A 359 -16.51 -20.22 -7.31
CA ARG A 359 -16.14 -19.13 -6.41
C ARG A 359 -15.93 -19.61 -4.98
N ARG A 360 -16.89 -20.36 -4.43
CA ARG A 360 -16.85 -20.86 -3.05
C ARG A 360 -15.75 -21.90 -2.85
N PHE A 361 -15.53 -22.77 -3.84
CA PHE A 361 -14.51 -23.81 -3.78
C PHE A 361 -13.10 -23.22 -3.90
N SER A 362 -12.90 -22.28 -4.82
CA SER A 362 -11.69 -21.43 -4.87
C SER A 362 -11.44 -20.78 -3.51
N GLN A 363 -12.46 -20.17 -2.92
CA GLN A 363 -12.34 -19.41 -1.68
C GLN A 363 -11.83 -20.26 -0.51
N ILE A 364 -12.41 -21.45 -0.28
CA ILE A 364 -11.94 -22.32 0.82
C ILE A 364 -10.55 -22.89 0.58
N ILE A 365 -10.22 -23.23 -0.67
CA ILE A 365 -8.89 -23.74 -1.04
C ILE A 365 -7.84 -22.64 -0.84
N ASN A 366 -8.09 -21.43 -1.36
CA ASN A 366 -7.20 -20.29 -1.21
C ASN A 366 -7.02 -19.92 0.25
N THR A 367 -8.10 -19.95 1.05
CA THR A 367 -8.03 -19.70 2.49
C THR A 367 -7.07 -20.67 3.18
N TYR A 368 -7.24 -21.98 2.94
CA TYR A 368 -6.39 -22.99 3.58
C TYR A 368 -4.94 -22.90 3.11
N PHE A 369 -4.74 -22.69 1.81
CA PHE A 369 -3.41 -22.59 1.23
C PHE A 369 -2.66 -21.34 1.70
N LEU A 370 -3.30 -20.17 1.69
CA LEU A 370 -2.70 -18.91 2.14
C LEU A 370 -2.27 -18.98 3.61
N LEU A 371 -3.13 -19.54 4.48
CA LEU A 371 -2.78 -19.75 5.89
C LEU A 371 -1.57 -20.70 6.06
N SER A 372 -1.41 -21.69 5.18
CA SER A 372 -0.26 -22.61 5.20
C SER A 372 1.06 -21.94 4.79
N GLN A 373 0.98 -20.87 4.00
CA GLN A 373 2.14 -20.07 3.58
C GLN A 373 2.50 -19.01 4.65
N GLN A 374 1.48 -18.37 5.23
CA GLN A 374 1.62 -17.17 6.07
C GLN A 374 1.88 -17.42 7.55
N PHE A 375 1.91 -18.68 8.01
CA PHE A 375 1.77 -19.06 9.42
C PHE A 375 2.37 -18.04 10.40
N LEU A 376 1.46 -17.29 11.04
CA LEU A 376 1.73 -16.03 11.72
C LEU A 376 2.44 -16.28 13.07
N LYS A 377 3.76 -16.42 13.07
CA LYS A 377 4.58 -16.29 14.31
C LYS A 377 4.22 -15.01 15.11
N LYS A 378 3.61 -14.01 14.47
CA LYS A 378 3.11 -12.76 15.08
C LYS A 378 1.73 -12.87 15.76
N SER A 379 0.89 -13.84 15.40
CA SER A 379 -0.46 -14.02 15.98
C SER A 379 -0.42 -14.48 17.44
N THR A 380 0.67 -15.10 17.87
CA THR A 380 0.89 -15.62 19.23
C THR A 380 2.03 -14.88 19.90
N SER A 381 1.91 -13.56 20.06
CA SER A 381 2.65 -12.71 21.01
C SER A 381 3.93 -13.29 21.64
N SER A 382 4.98 -13.57 20.86
CA SER A 382 6.31 -13.87 21.42
C SER A 382 7.30 -12.85 20.90
N THR A 383 7.63 -11.90 21.76
CA THR A 383 8.44 -10.69 21.57
C THR A 383 9.94 -10.94 21.37
N THR A 384 10.36 -12.09 20.82
CA THR A 384 11.78 -12.50 20.86
C THR A 384 12.34 -13.13 19.59
N ASP A 385 11.65 -13.04 18.45
CA ASP A 385 12.19 -13.49 17.16
C ASP A 385 11.71 -12.47 16.11
N ASP A 386 12.64 -11.83 15.40
CA ASP A 386 12.36 -10.71 14.50
C ASP A 386 11.20 -11.05 13.55
N GLY A 387 10.09 -10.31 13.70
CA GLY A 387 8.77 -10.61 13.16
C GLY A 387 8.61 -10.40 11.66
N TYR A 388 9.60 -10.81 10.86
CA TYR A 388 9.54 -10.81 9.41
C TYR A 388 8.85 -12.07 8.89
N TYR A 389 8.01 -11.90 7.86
CA TYR A 389 7.57 -13.06 7.08
C TYR A 389 8.78 -13.66 6.38
N GLU A 390 8.83 -14.99 6.29
CA GLU A 390 9.88 -15.69 5.56
C GLU A 390 9.92 -15.26 4.08
N HIS A 391 8.74 -15.03 3.49
CA HIS A 391 8.57 -14.41 2.19
C HIS A 391 7.87 -13.06 2.34
N ASN A 392 8.63 -11.98 2.17
CA ASN A 392 8.14 -10.62 2.32
C ASN A 392 8.59 -9.71 1.19
N ILE A 393 7.78 -8.69 0.92
CA ILE A 393 8.10 -7.61 -0.01
C ILE A 393 7.97 -6.29 0.74
N SER A 394 9.04 -5.50 0.70
CA SER A 394 9.04 -4.12 1.21
C SER A 394 8.60 -3.17 0.10
N THR A 395 7.65 -2.29 0.42
CA THR A 395 7.14 -1.30 -0.53
C THR A 395 7.24 0.09 0.06
N PRO A 396 7.92 1.03 -0.62
CA PRO A 396 7.93 2.42 -0.19
C PRO A 396 6.54 3.01 -0.34
N VAL A 397 6.09 3.73 0.69
CA VAL A 397 4.78 4.38 0.71
C VAL A 397 4.91 5.83 1.15
N GLU A 398 4.04 6.67 0.62
CA GLU A 398 3.86 8.04 1.12
C GLU A 398 2.74 8.06 2.15
N VAL A 399 3.05 8.56 3.34
CA VAL A 399 2.12 8.68 4.45
C VAL A 399 1.53 10.08 4.44
N SER A 400 0.24 10.19 4.18
CA SER A 400 -0.51 11.41 4.43
C SER A 400 -0.84 11.49 5.92
N SER A 401 0.03 12.15 6.67
CA SER A 401 -0.15 12.41 8.10
C SER A 401 -1.06 13.62 8.35
N ALA A 402 -1.31 13.95 9.63
CA ALA A 402 -2.19 15.06 10.04
C ALA A 402 -1.89 16.36 9.29
N LEU A 403 -2.94 17.13 9.00
CA LEU A 403 -2.86 18.39 8.28
C LEU A 403 -1.91 19.36 8.98
N VAL A 404 -0.89 19.83 8.26
CA VAL A 404 0.05 20.84 8.77
C VAL A 404 -0.33 22.20 8.21
N MET A 405 -0.32 23.21 9.07
CA MET A 405 -0.56 24.59 8.66
C MET A 405 0.66 25.10 7.88
N LYS A 406 0.46 25.32 6.58
CA LYS A 406 1.45 25.93 5.70
C LYS A 406 1.06 27.39 5.46
N TYR A 407 2.02 28.29 5.66
CA TYR A 407 1.83 29.72 5.43
C TYR A 407 2.27 30.06 4.00
N ASP A 408 1.35 30.59 3.20
CA ASP A 408 1.65 31.11 1.87
C ASP A 408 1.99 32.60 2.00
N ILE A 409 3.23 32.94 1.63
CA ILE A 409 3.71 34.31 1.60
C ILE A 409 3.42 34.89 0.22
N TYR A 410 2.65 35.98 0.17
CA TYR A 410 2.36 36.65 -1.09
C TYR A 410 3.60 37.39 -1.60
N MET A 411 4.21 36.86 -2.67
CA MET A 411 5.44 37.39 -3.25
C MET A 411 5.35 38.87 -3.61
N GLY A 412 4.20 39.37 -4.09
CA GLY A 412 4.04 40.78 -4.46
C GLY A 412 4.19 41.77 -3.29
N TRP A 413 3.77 41.37 -2.08
CA TRP A 413 3.91 42.18 -0.89
C TRP A 413 5.33 42.13 -0.36
N MET A 414 5.99 40.98 -0.45
CA MET A 414 7.41 40.85 -0.12
C MET A 414 8.29 41.68 -1.05
N THR A 415 8.03 41.64 -2.36
CA THR A 415 8.77 42.47 -3.32
C THR A 415 8.56 43.95 -3.06
N LEU A 416 7.32 44.38 -2.74
CA LEU A 416 7.03 45.78 -2.42
C LEU A 416 7.75 46.23 -1.14
N PHE A 417 7.80 45.38 -0.11
CA PHE A 417 8.56 45.64 1.11
C PHE A 417 10.05 45.80 0.83
N PHE A 418 10.67 44.86 0.08
CA PHE A 418 12.09 44.96 -0.27
C PHE A 418 12.40 46.19 -1.11
N VAL A 419 11.55 46.53 -2.08
CA VAL A 419 11.70 47.76 -2.88
C VAL A 419 11.63 48.99 -1.97
N SER A 420 10.68 49.04 -1.03
CA SER A 420 10.58 50.14 -0.06
C SER A 420 11.84 50.25 0.80
N CYS A 421 12.38 49.13 1.29
CA CYS A 421 13.61 49.12 2.07
C CYS A 421 14.82 49.63 1.25
N ILE A 422 14.92 49.24 -0.03
CA ILE A 422 15.97 49.72 -0.92
C ILE A 422 15.85 51.22 -1.16
N VAL A 423 14.65 51.73 -1.44
CA VAL A 423 14.41 53.16 -1.66
C VAL A 423 14.79 53.96 -0.41
N LEU A 424 14.37 53.51 0.78
CA LEU A 424 14.73 54.15 2.05
C LEU A 424 16.24 54.13 2.27
N LEU A 425 16.91 53.00 2.00
CA LEU A 425 18.36 52.89 2.13
C LEU A 425 19.10 53.83 1.16
N LEU A 426 18.69 53.88 -0.11
CA LEU A 426 19.25 54.80 -1.10
C LEU A 426 19.03 56.26 -0.73
N SER A 427 17.86 56.61 -0.18
CA SER A 427 17.58 57.97 0.30
C SER A 427 18.49 58.36 1.47
N GLY A 428 18.73 57.43 2.41
CA GLY A 428 19.63 57.65 3.54
C GLY A 428 21.08 57.79 3.09
N VAL A 429 21.55 56.93 2.19
CA VAL A 429 22.89 57.03 1.59
C VAL A 429 23.05 58.35 0.84
N SER A 430 22.05 58.76 0.06
CA SER A 430 22.07 60.03 -0.67
C SER A 430 22.14 61.22 0.29
N GLY A 431 21.41 61.18 1.41
CA GLY A 431 21.50 62.20 2.46
C GLY A 431 22.92 62.34 3.01
N VAL A 432 23.57 61.21 3.33
CA VAL A 432 24.96 61.21 3.82
C VAL A 432 25.94 61.74 2.78
N VAL A 433 25.78 61.34 1.52
CA VAL A 433 26.61 61.84 0.41
C VAL A 433 26.44 63.35 0.25
N PHE A 434 25.21 63.86 0.25
CA PHE A 434 24.96 65.30 0.14
C PHE A 434 25.52 66.08 1.33
N THR A 435 25.44 65.55 2.56
CA THR A 435 26.07 66.21 3.72
C THR A 435 27.60 66.26 3.61
N HIS A 436 28.23 65.28 2.97
CA HIS A 436 29.68 65.28 2.77
C HIS A 436 30.15 66.10 1.55
N MET A 437 29.28 66.31 0.55
CA MET A 437 29.57 67.16 -0.60
C MET A 437 29.21 68.63 -0.37
N ALA A 438 28.39 68.93 0.63
CA ALA A 438 28.02 70.30 0.97
C ALA A 438 29.16 71.00 1.74
N ASP A 439 30.10 71.59 1.02
CA ASP A 439 31.14 72.47 1.59
C ASP A 439 30.61 73.87 1.98
N GLY A 440 29.29 73.99 2.17
CA GLY A 440 28.60 75.24 2.49
C GLY A 440 28.19 75.31 3.96
N PRO A 441 28.27 76.50 4.60
CA PRO A 441 27.71 76.70 5.93
C PRO A 441 26.18 76.51 5.90
N GLU A 442 25.60 75.81 6.88
CA GLU A 442 24.14 75.66 7.00
C GLU A 442 23.51 76.99 7.45
N ILE A 443 22.75 77.64 6.55
CA ILE A 443 22.11 78.94 6.81
C ILE A 443 20.58 78.90 6.65
N LEU A 444 20.05 77.78 6.14
CA LEU A 444 18.62 77.59 5.93
C LEU A 444 17.92 77.47 7.29
N GLY A 445 17.28 78.56 7.71
CA GLY A 445 16.63 78.72 9.01
C GLY A 445 17.11 79.94 9.81
N TYR A 446 18.34 80.41 9.54
CA TYR A 446 18.99 81.52 10.24
C TYR A 446 19.51 82.62 9.30
N ALA A 447 19.12 82.60 8.03
CA ALA A 447 19.59 83.56 7.03
C ALA A 447 19.42 85.03 7.46
N SER A 448 18.32 85.38 8.13
CA SER A 448 18.08 86.74 8.62
C SER A 448 19.02 87.17 9.75
N THR A 449 19.43 86.25 10.65
CA THR A 449 20.37 86.58 11.74
C THR A 449 21.80 86.68 11.21
N VAL A 450 22.18 85.82 10.27
CA VAL A 450 23.51 85.87 9.64
C VAL A 450 23.67 87.14 8.79
N VAL A 451 22.62 87.58 8.11
CA VAL A 451 22.64 88.84 7.36
C VAL A 451 22.67 90.05 8.30
N ARG A 452 21.91 90.03 9.40
CA ARG A 452 21.93 91.10 10.42
C ARG A 452 23.32 91.29 11.04
N ASP A 453 23.98 90.18 11.35
CA ASP A 453 25.28 90.20 12.03
C ASP A 453 26.45 90.32 11.03
N SER A 454 26.17 90.44 9.72
CA SER A 454 27.19 90.62 8.69
C SER A 454 27.74 92.05 8.68
N LYS A 455 29.05 92.18 8.76
CA LYS A 455 29.76 93.46 8.65
C LYS A 455 29.70 94.07 7.23
N PHE A 456 29.32 93.30 6.22
CA PHE A 456 29.40 93.68 4.80
C PHE A 456 28.06 94.14 4.22
N ILE A 457 27.00 94.15 5.02
CA ILE A 457 25.67 94.58 4.60
C ILE A 457 25.22 95.61 5.62
N ASP A 458 25.22 96.88 5.22
CA ASP A 458 24.62 97.93 6.01
C ASP A 458 23.13 98.06 5.63
N ILE A 459 22.25 97.72 6.57
CA ILE A 459 20.79 97.79 6.38
C ILE A 459 20.27 99.17 6.83
N SER A 460 21.16 100.14 7.10
CA SER A 460 20.81 101.45 7.66
C SER A 460 19.93 102.28 6.73
N ASN A 461 18.61 102.12 6.86
CA ASN A 461 17.63 103.17 6.58
C ASN A 461 17.34 103.96 7.88
N GLY A 462 18.40 104.40 8.58
CA GLY A 462 18.30 105.37 9.69
C GLY A 462 17.72 104.86 11.01
N VAL A 463 17.79 103.56 11.33
CA VAL A 463 17.35 102.99 12.62
C VAL A 463 18.45 102.09 13.20
N ASP A 464 18.73 102.23 14.50
CA ASP A 464 19.78 101.50 15.22
C ASP A 464 19.68 99.98 15.03
N SER A 465 20.79 99.38 14.58
CA SER A 465 20.91 98.02 14.03
C SER A 465 20.63 96.87 15.02
N GLY A 466 20.32 97.17 16.29
CA GLY A 466 20.09 96.18 17.34
C GLY A 466 18.64 95.76 17.55
N ALA A 467 17.66 96.53 17.04
CA ALA A 467 16.24 96.35 17.38
C ALA A 467 15.34 95.86 16.22
N VAL A 468 15.92 95.61 15.04
CA VAL A 468 15.15 95.25 13.83
C VAL A 468 14.86 93.75 13.83
N GLY A 469 13.57 93.41 13.68
CA GLY A 469 13.12 92.01 13.63
C GLY A 469 13.56 91.31 12.33
N ALA A 470 13.73 89.98 12.39
CA ALA A 470 14.10 89.16 11.23
C ALA A 470 13.16 89.36 10.02
N THR A 471 11.87 89.60 10.27
CA THR A 471 10.84 89.85 9.25
C THR A 471 11.03 91.20 8.55
N GLU A 472 11.44 92.23 9.28
CA GLU A 472 11.70 93.57 8.72
C GLU A 472 12.98 93.59 7.88
N ILE A 473 14.02 92.88 8.30
CA ILE A 473 15.24 92.65 7.50
C ILE A 473 14.90 91.93 6.19
N THR A 474 14.05 90.89 6.27
CA THR A 474 13.61 90.15 5.08
C THR A 474 12.81 91.04 4.12
N LEU A 475 11.99 91.95 4.65
CA LEU A 475 11.20 92.89 3.85
C LEU A 475 12.09 93.97 3.20
N ALA A 476 13.11 94.44 3.92
CA ALA A 476 14.09 95.42 3.41
C ALA A 476 14.96 94.84 2.30
N MET A 477 15.28 93.55 2.36
CA MET A 477 16.15 92.86 1.40
C MET A 477 15.40 92.12 0.29
N LYS A 478 14.08 92.32 0.18
CA LYS A 478 13.15 91.54 -0.65
C LYS A 478 13.59 91.28 -2.11
N ASN A 479 14.37 92.19 -2.70
CA ASN A 479 14.90 92.06 -4.07
C ASN A 479 16.44 92.06 -4.15
N GLU A 480 17.15 92.00 -3.03
CA GLU A 480 18.61 91.97 -3.03
C GLU A 480 19.12 90.53 -3.15
N ARG A 481 20.01 90.29 -4.11
CA ARG A 481 20.72 89.03 -4.20
C ARG A 481 21.96 89.11 -3.32
N VAL A 482 22.08 88.14 -2.41
CA VAL A 482 23.22 88.02 -1.49
C VAL A 482 23.97 86.73 -1.77
N ARG A 483 25.29 86.77 -1.60
CA ARG A 483 26.16 85.60 -1.62
C ARG A 483 26.73 85.41 -0.22
N TYR A 484 26.93 84.16 0.15
CA TYR A 484 27.46 83.78 1.45
C TYR A 484 28.57 82.75 1.29
N GLY A 485 29.46 82.67 2.27
CA GLY A 485 30.55 81.71 2.29
C GLY A 485 31.47 81.89 3.50
N PHE A 486 32.44 81.01 3.62
CA PHE A 486 33.51 81.17 4.60
C PHE A 486 34.50 82.22 4.11
N MET A 487 34.91 83.13 5.00
CA MET A 487 35.97 84.10 4.72
C MET A 487 37.34 83.57 5.18
N ASP A 488 38.39 83.93 4.43
CA ASP A 488 39.76 83.61 4.81
C ASP A 488 40.11 84.22 6.19
N SER A 489 40.77 83.39 7.00
CA SER A 489 41.02 83.47 8.44
C SER A 489 41.18 84.87 9.07
N THR A 490 40.46 85.11 10.17
CA THR A 490 40.86 86.06 11.21
C THR A 490 41.98 85.46 12.09
N PRO A 491 42.70 86.26 12.91
CA PRO A 491 43.87 85.80 13.69
C PRO A 491 43.62 84.62 14.65
N GLU A 492 42.36 84.28 14.92
CA GLU A 492 41.93 83.23 15.85
C GLU A 492 41.68 81.86 15.16
N GLY A 493 41.96 81.74 13.86
CA GLY A 493 42.00 80.44 13.16
C GLY A 493 40.66 79.74 12.94
N LYS A 494 39.52 80.41 13.19
CA LYS A 494 38.18 79.90 12.89
C LYS A 494 37.62 80.58 11.63
N PRO A 495 37.15 79.83 10.62
CA PRO A 495 36.49 80.41 9.46
C PRO A 495 35.19 81.09 9.89
N LEU A 496 35.05 82.38 9.59
CA LEU A 496 33.84 83.16 9.87
C LEU A 496 32.92 83.14 8.65
N LEU A 497 31.63 82.97 8.91
CA LEU A 497 30.58 83.06 7.89
C LEU A 497 30.36 84.53 7.51
N GLY A 498 30.61 84.86 6.25
CA GLY A 498 30.35 86.18 5.69
C GLY A 498 29.17 86.14 4.72
N VAL A 499 28.34 87.19 4.72
CA VAL A 499 27.27 87.39 3.74
C VAL A 499 27.40 88.79 3.15
N GLY A 500 27.43 88.89 1.82
CA GLY A 500 27.58 90.16 1.10
C GLY A 500 26.63 90.25 -0.09
N ARG A 501 26.47 91.45 -0.65
CA ARG A 501 25.66 91.66 -1.87
C ARG A 501 26.32 91.02 -3.08
N GLU A 502 25.53 90.42 -3.96
CA GLU A 502 26.03 89.69 -5.14
C GLU A 502 26.87 90.58 -6.07
N GLY A 503 26.51 91.85 -6.23
CA GLY A 503 27.24 92.80 -7.10
C GLY A 503 28.61 93.23 -6.55
N GLU A 504 28.85 93.07 -5.25
CA GLU A 504 30.06 93.51 -4.55
C GLU A 504 30.97 92.33 -4.17
N THR A 505 30.52 91.10 -4.43
CA THR A 505 31.23 89.86 -4.09
C THR A 505 31.71 89.16 -5.36
N ARG A 506 33.02 88.82 -5.38
CA ARG A 506 33.57 88.02 -6.48
C ARG A 506 33.00 86.61 -6.43
N PRO A 507 32.72 85.96 -7.57
CA PRO A 507 32.34 84.55 -7.58
C PRO A 507 33.48 83.73 -6.95
N ILE A 508 33.11 82.78 -6.10
CA ILE A 508 34.05 81.79 -5.58
C ILE A 508 34.56 81.01 -6.80
N LYS A 509 35.89 80.94 -6.97
CA LYS A 509 36.47 80.01 -7.93
C LYS A 509 36.30 78.62 -7.35
N ASP A 510 35.37 77.85 -7.90
CA ASP A 510 35.26 76.44 -7.59
C ASP A 510 36.59 75.78 -7.98
N TYR A 511 37.43 75.46 -6.99
CA TYR A 511 38.51 74.50 -7.18
C TYR A 511 37.86 73.12 -7.20
N LEU A 512 37.20 72.78 -8.31
CA LEU A 512 36.93 71.38 -8.64
C LEU A 512 38.26 70.74 -9.02
N ALA A 513 38.85 70.01 -8.08
CA ALA A 513 39.80 68.93 -8.35
C ALA A 513 39.24 67.65 -7.74
#